data_AF-A0A0W0GKG5-F1
#
_entry.id   AF-A0A0W0GKG5-F1
#
_cell.length_a   1.000
_cell.length_b   1.000
_cell.length_c   1.000
_cell.angle_alpha   90.00
_cell.angle_beta   90.00
_cell.angle_gamma   90.00
#
_symmetry.space_group_name_H-M   'P 1'
#
loop_
_entity.id
_entity.type
_entity.pdbx_description
1 polymer ?
#
loop_
_entity_poly.entity_id
_entity_poly.type
_entity_poly.pdbx_seq_one_letter_code
_entity_poly.pdbx_strand_id
1 'polypeptide(L)'
;MAFCTSCGNTTSPNDKFCANCGQPTALPPAPEVPELSAANQALAAAPLTAAPPKRGGLGTAGIILSIILVLALGFGGFAAWQWMDNSSQVKDLTAANESLTSEKADLSSQVTNLSSQVQTLTSDKSKLEADKAALTQQVNDYKAKYPLKNFATEFALQSWLLNAITKLNPLDDYPDQYYMLQRLAETDGYFLSVAIWEDDQFYYPELYAVAGNVVYVCYEDGSIYPSFYLP
;
A
#
# COMPACT_ATOMS: atom_id res chain seq x y z
N MET A 1 9.93 -27.70 -1.97
CA MET A 1 9.47 -26.30 -1.85
C MET A 1 8.81 -25.95 -3.18
N ALA A 2 7.54 -25.59 -3.15
CA ALA A 2 6.81 -25.21 -4.36
C ALA A 2 6.94 -23.70 -4.56
N PHE A 3 6.88 -23.24 -5.81
CA PHE A 3 6.90 -21.83 -6.16
C PHE A 3 5.62 -21.51 -6.92
N CYS A 4 5.03 -20.34 -6.65
CA CYS A 4 3.87 -19.86 -7.36
C CYS A 4 4.24 -19.59 -8.83
N THR A 5 3.51 -20.22 -9.76
CA THR A 5 3.74 -20.07 -11.20
C THR A 5 3.38 -18.68 -11.73
N SER A 6 2.61 -17.88 -10.99
CA SER A 6 2.21 -16.53 -11.40
C SER A 6 3.10 -15.41 -10.84
N CYS A 7 3.70 -15.57 -9.65
CA CYS A 7 4.49 -14.50 -9.01
C CYS A 7 5.89 -14.92 -8.54
N GLY A 8 6.26 -16.20 -8.69
CA GLY A 8 7.58 -16.73 -8.36
C GLY A 8 7.87 -16.90 -6.88
N ASN A 9 6.94 -16.56 -5.98
CA ASN A 9 7.17 -16.64 -4.54
C ASN A 9 7.02 -18.06 -4.00
N THR A 10 7.71 -18.40 -2.91
CA THR A 10 7.64 -19.73 -2.28
C THR A 10 6.26 -19.98 -1.67
N THR A 11 5.66 -21.14 -1.95
CA THR A 11 4.37 -21.57 -1.38
C THR A 11 4.52 -22.84 -0.56
N SER A 12 3.75 -22.95 0.54
CA SER A 12 3.72 -24.19 1.31
C SER A 12 2.92 -25.26 0.55
N PRO A 13 3.30 -26.55 0.61
CA PRO A 13 2.62 -27.62 -0.12
C PRO A 13 1.12 -27.81 0.22
N ASN A 14 0.66 -27.27 1.35
CA ASN A 14 -0.72 -27.39 1.82
C ASN A 14 -1.53 -26.08 1.73
N ASP A 15 -0.93 -25.01 1.24
CA ASP A 15 -1.68 -23.77 1.02
C ASP A 15 -2.65 -24.00 -0.14
N LYS A 16 -3.90 -23.56 0.01
CA LYS A 16 -4.91 -23.58 -1.07
C LYS A 16 -4.79 -22.39 -2.03
N PHE A 17 -4.11 -21.33 -1.57
CA PHE A 17 -3.89 -20.09 -2.31
C PHE A 17 -2.52 -19.50 -1.96
N CYS A 18 -1.89 -18.81 -2.91
CA CYS A 18 -0.65 -18.08 -2.68
C CYS A 18 -0.91 -16.86 -1.77
N ALA A 19 -0.24 -16.78 -0.62
CA ALA A 19 -0.37 -15.68 0.32
C ALA A 19 0.06 -14.30 -0.22
N ASN A 20 0.79 -14.26 -1.34
CA ASN A 20 1.31 -13.01 -1.90
C ASN A 20 0.48 -12.47 -3.09
N CYS A 21 -0.10 -13.35 -3.92
CA CYS A 21 -0.86 -12.93 -5.11
C CYS A 21 -2.29 -13.50 -5.18
N GLY A 22 -2.71 -14.30 -4.20
CA GLY A 22 -4.07 -14.83 -4.09
C GLY A 22 -4.44 -15.95 -5.06
N GLN A 23 -3.54 -16.39 -5.94
CA GLN A 23 -3.82 -17.45 -6.92
C GLN A 23 -3.94 -18.84 -6.27
N PRO A 24 -4.91 -19.67 -6.68
CA PRO A 24 -5.05 -21.03 -6.17
C PRO A 24 -3.84 -21.87 -6.55
N THR A 25 -3.26 -22.53 -5.56
CA THR A 25 -2.12 -23.42 -5.72
C THR A 25 -2.64 -24.77 -6.23
N ALA A 26 -2.06 -25.23 -7.36
CA ALA A 26 -2.46 -26.49 -7.97
C ALA A 26 -2.26 -27.66 -6.99
N LEU A 27 -3.36 -28.32 -6.63
CA LEU A 27 -3.34 -29.53 -5.80
C LEU A 27 -2.54 -30.65 -6.49
N PRO A 28 -1.87 -31.53 -5.72
CA PRO A 28 -1.16 -32.68 -6.27
C PRO A 28 -2.10 -33.63 -7.01
N PRO A 29 -1.61 -34.36 -8.02
CA PRO A 29 -2.43 -35.22 -8.86
C PRO A 29 -2.93 -36.40 -8.03
N ALA A 30 -4.26 -36.51 -7.92
CA ALA A 30 -4.91 -37.71 -7.39
C ALA A 30 -4.79 -38.86 -8.40
N PRO A 31 -4.60 -40.09 -7.91
CA PRO A 31 -4.03 -41.20 -8.69
C PRO A 31 -4.93 -41.67 -9.83
N GLU A 32 -4.29 -41.94 -10.97
CA GLU A 32 -4.84 -42.66 -12.11
C GLU A 32 -5.41 -44.01 -11.67
N VAL A 33 -6.71 -44.22 -11.90
CA VAL A 33 -7.32 -45.55 -11.89
C VAL A 33 -7.21 -46.09 -13.32
N PRO A 34 -6.56 -47.24 -13.55
CA PRO A 34 -6.33 -47.76 -14.90
C PRO A 34 -7.63 -48.20 -15.59
N GLU A 35 -7.82 -47.75 -16.83
CA GLU A 35 -8.60 -48.50 -17.82
C GLU A 35 -7.83 -49.77 -18.20
N LEU A 36 -8.46 -50.94 -18.14
CA LEU A 36 -8.05 -52.06 -18.98
C LEU A 36 -9.23 -53.00 -19.34
N SER A 37 -9.51 -52.98 -20.64
CA SER A 37 -9.77 -54.09 -21.58
C SER A 37 -10.65 -55.28 -21.19
N ALA A 38 -11.76 -55.39 -21.95
CA ALA A 38 -12.09 -56.47 -22.89
C ALA A 38 -11.74 -57.95 -22.61
N ALA A 39 -12.69 -58.81 -23.05
CA ALA A 39 -12.58 -60.24 -23.41
C ALA A 39 -12.75 -61.26 -22.24
N ASN A 40 -13.35 -62.44 -22.36
CA ASN A 40 -14.02 -63.18 -23.44
C ASN A 40 -14.71 -64.43 -22.83
N GLN A 41 -15.77 -64.92 -23.50
CA GLN A 41 -16.16 -66.33 -23.75
C GLN A 41 -16.34 -67.35 -22.60
N ALA A 42 -17.49 -68.06 -22.65
CA ALA A 42 -17.50 -69.51 -22.48
C ALA A 42 -18.66 -70.17 -23.26
N LEU A 43 -18.29 -71.23 -23.97
CA LEU A 43 -19.01 -72.07 -24.91
C LEU A 43 -19.57 -73.29 -24.16
N ALA A 44 -20.77 -73.78 -24.49
CA ALA A 44 -21.19 -75.15 -24.17
C ALA A 44 -22.04 -75.73 -25.30
N ALA A 45 -21.71 -76.96 -25.71
CA ALA A 45 -22.06 -77.56 -26.99
C ALA A 45 -23.13 -78.68 -26.92
N ALA A 46 -24.00 -78.70 -27.95
CA ALA A 46 -24.52 -79.84 -28.75
C ALA A 46 -25.60 -80.83 -28.18
N PRO A 47 -26.35 -81.63 -29.02
CA PRO A 47 -26.32 -81.82 -30.48
C PRO A 47 -27.69 -81.78 -31.26
N LEU A 48 -27.62 -82.18 -32.55
CA LEU A 48 -28.46 -82.03 -33.77
C LEU A 48 -29.82 -82.76 -33.78
N THR A 49 -30.89 -82.26 -34.43
CA THR A 49 -31.34 -82.48 -35.85
C THR A 49 -32.77 -81.85 -35.95
N ALA A 50 -33.32 -81.29 -37.04
CA ALA A 50 -33.49 -81.79 -38.40
C ALA A 50 -34.01 -80.71 -39.40
N ALA A 51 -33.63 -80.90 -40.67
CA ALA A 51 -34.28 -80.60 -41.96
C ALA A 51 -34.73 -79.16 -42.36
N PRO A 52 -34.50 -78.73 -43.63
CA PRO A 52 -34.73 -77.36 -44.10
C PRO A 52 -36.09 -77.16 -44.80
N PRO A 53 -36.58 -75.91 -44.92
CA PRO A 53 -37.35 -75.52 -46.10
C PRO A 53 -36.69 -74.38 -46.90
N LYS A 54 -37.06 -74.37 -48.18
CA LYS A 54 -36.48 -73.66 -49.32
C LYS A 54 -36.46 -72.12 -49.22
N ARG A 55 -35.43 -71.56 -49.87
CA ARG A 55 -35.25 -70.15 -50.26
C ARG A 55 -36.48 -69.54 -50.94
N GLY A 56 -36.80 -68.30 -50.59
CA GLY A 56 -37.55 -67.35 -51.41
C GLY A 56 -36.82 -66.01 -51.38
N GLY A 57 -36.22 -65.61 -52.49
CA GLY A 57 -35.38 -64.42 -52.59
C GLY A 57 -36.19 -63.14 -52.36
N LEU A 58 -35.86 -62.44 -51.28
CA LEU A 58 -36.20 -61.03 -51.12
C LEU A 58 -35.28 -60.26 -52.08
N GLY A 59 -35.87 -59.66 -53.12
CA GLY A 59 -35.15 -59.08 -54.24
C GLY A 59 -34.01 -58.16 -53.80
N THR A 60 -32.96 -58.07 -54.62
CA THR A 60 -31.80 -57.16 -54.49
C THR A 60 -32.17 -55.72 -54.16
N ALA A 61 -33.40 -55.29 -54.52
CA ALA A 61 -33.99 -54.03 -54.10
C ALA A 61 -34.11 -53.86 -52.57
N GLY A 62 -34.39 -54.91 -51.79
CA GLY A 62 -34.58 -54.84 -50.33
C GLY A 62 -33.27 -54.70 -49.53
N ILE A 63 -32.17 -55.29 -50.02
CA ILE A 63 -30.83 -55.15 -49.41
C ILE A 63 -30.25 -53.78 -49.73
N ILE A 64 -30.43 -53.29 -50.96
CA ILE A 64 -30.01 -51.94 -51.35
C ILE A 64 -30.78 -50.89 -50.55
N LEU A 65 -32.09 -51.07 -50.34
CA LEU A 65 -32.89 -50.17 -49.51
C LEU A 65 -32.43 -50.15 -48.05
N SER A 66 -32.05 -51.29 -47.48
CA SER A 66 -31.59 -51.33 -46.08
C SER A 66 -30.21 -50.67 -45.91
N ILE A 67 -29.30 -50.85 -46.87
CA ILE A 67 -27.98 -50.19 -46.86
C ILE A 67 -28.14 -48.68 -47.04
N ILE A 68 -29.00 -48.22 -47.95
CA ILE A 68 -29.31 -46.81 -48.13
C ILE A 68 -29.92 -46.21 -46.86
N LEU A 69 -30.80 -46.95 -46.17
CA LEU A 69 -31.39 -46.50 -44.91
C LEU A 69 -30.35 -46.37 -43.80
N VAL A 70 -29.43 -47.33 -43.67
CA VAL A 70 -28.33 -47.27 -42.70
C VAL A 70 -27.37 -46.12 -42.99
N LEU A 71 -27.03 -45.90 -44.26
CA LEU A 71 -26.17 -44.79 -44.67
C LEU A 71 -26.86 -43.43 -44.44
N ALA A 72 -28.16 -43.31 -44.73
CA ALA A 72 -28.93 -42.09 -44.49
C ALA A 72 -29.05 -41.77 -42.99
N LEU A 73 -29.23 -42.77 -42.13
CA LEU A 73 -29.27 -42.59 -40.68
C LEU A 73 -27.88 -42.27 -40.10
N GLY A 74 -26.82 -42.89 -40.61
CA GLY A 74 -25.44 -42.59 -40.21
C GLY A 74 -25.00 -41.18 -40.60
N PHE A 75 -25.30 -40.75 -41.84
CA PHE A 75 -25.03 -39.38 -42.28
C PHE A 75 -25.85 -38.34 -41.52
N GLY A 76 -27.14 -38.62 -41.29
CA GLY A 76 -28.01 -37.74 -40.51
C GLY A 76 -27.54 -37.59 -39.06
N GLY A 77 -27.11 -38.69 -38.43
CA GLY A 77 -26.56 -38.68 -37.07
C GLY A 77 -25.25 -37.90 -36.96
N PHE A 78 -24.32 -38.09 -37.91
CA PHE A 78 -23.04 -37.37 -37.91
C PHE A 78 -23.21 -35.86 -38.18
N ALA A 79 -24.06 -35.48 -39.14
CA ALA A 79 -24.37 -34.08 -39.41
C ALA A 79 -25.07 -33.40 -38.21
N ALA A 80 -25.98 -34.10 -37.53
CA ALA A 80 -26.62 -33.62 -36.31
C ALA A 80 -25.62 -33.46 -35.16
N TRP A 81 -24.68 -34.40 -35.00
CA TRP A 81 -23.62 -34.32 -33.98
C TRP A 81 -22.66 -33.15 -34.25
N GLN A 82 -22.19 -33.00 -35.50
CA GLN A 82 -21.29 -31.90 -35.89
C GLN A 82 -21.95 -30.53 -35.77
N TRP A 83 -23.24 -30.43 -36.10
CA TRP A 83 -24.00 -29.20 -35.90
C TRP A 83 -24.20 -28.87 -34.41
N MET A 84 -24.46 -29.89 -33.59
CA MET A 84 -24.66 -29.73 -32.15
C MET A 84 -23.37 -29.32 -31.44
N ASP A 85 -22.22 -29.90 -31.77
CA ASP A 85 -20.91 -29.56 -31.20
C ASP A 85 -20.46 -28.14 -31.59
N ASN A 86 -20.59 -27.78 -32.87
CA ASN A 86 -20.32 -26.41 -33.32
C ASN A 86 -21.29 -25.41 -32.66
N SER A 87 -22.55 -25.78 -32.42
CA SER A 87 -23.53 -24.94 -31.74
C SER A 87 -23.17 -24.72 -30.26
N SER A 88 -22.66 -25.73 -29.56
CA SER A 88 -22.12 -25.55 -28.20
C SER A 88 -20.87 -24.66 -28.19
N GLN A 89 -19.92 -24.89 -29.10
CA GLN A 89 -18.72 -24.05 -29.18
C GLN A 89 -19.05 -22.58 -29.46
N VAL A 90 -20.02 -22.31 -30.33
CA VAL A 90 -20.51 -20.94 -30.60
C VAL A 90 -21.15 -20.32 -29.36
N LYS A 91 -21.91 -21.07 -28.57
CA LYS A 91 -22.49 -20.58 -27.30
C LYS A 91 -21.41 -20.25 -26.27
N ASP A 92 -20.41 -21.12 -26.12
CA ASP A 92 -19.30 -20.90 -25.18
C ASP A 92 -18.44 -19.71 -25.60
N LEU A 93 -18.13 -19.57 -26.90
CA LEU A 93 -17.42 -18.41 -27.43
C LEU A 93 -18.24 -17.11 -27.29
N THR A 94 -19.57 -17.20 -27.40
CA THR A 94 -20.45 -16.05 -27.19
C THR A 94 -20.41 -15.62 -25.73
N ALA A 95 -20.56 -16.56 -24.80
CA ALA A 95 -20.47 -16.28 -23.36
C ALA A 95 -19.08 -15.73 -22.96
N ALA A 96 -18.00 -16.27 -23.53
CA ALA A 96 -16.65 -15.77 -23.32
C ALA A 96 -16.47 -14.35 -23.87
N ASN A 97 -17.01 -14.03 -25.05
CA ASN A 97 -16.98 -12.68 -25.61
C ASN A 97 -17.80 -11.69 -24.77
N GLU A 98 -18.97 -12.09 -24.28
CA GLU A 98 -19.77 -11.27 -23.37
C GLU A 98 -19.02 -10.98 -22.07
N SER A 99 -18.34 -12.00 -21.50
CA SER A 99 -17.51 -11.84 -20.31
C SER A 99 -16.32 -10.90 -20.55
N LEU A 100 -15.58 -11.08 -21.63
CA LEU A 100 -14.46 -10.20 -22.00
C LEU A 100 -14.91 -8.77 -22.28
N THR A 101 -16.10 -8.61 -22.85
CA THR A 101 -16.71 -7.28 -23.08
C THR A 101 -17.02 -6.60 -21.75
N SER A 102 -17.53 -7.35 -20.77
CA SER A 102 -17.77 -6.86 -19.41
C SER A 102 -16.47 -6.47 -18.70
N GLU A 103 -15.45 -7.32 -18.75
CA GLU A 103 -14.13 -7.06 -18.14
C GLU A 103 -13.46 -5.82 -18.76
N LYS A 104 -13.55 -5.65 -20.08
CA LYS A 104 -13.04 -4.45 -20.76
C LYS A 104 -13.78 -3.18 -20.32
N ALA A 105 -15.09 -3.26 -20.08
CA ALA A 105 -15.87 -2.12 -19.59
C ALA A 105 -15.49 -1.77 -18.14
N ASP A 106 -15.28 -2.77 -17.28
CA ASP A 106 -14.83 -2.58 -15.91
C ASP A 106 -13.41 -1.98 -15.86
N LEU A 107 -12.47 -2.54 -16.63
CA LEU A 107 -11.10 -2.04 -16.68
C LEU A 107 -11.05 -0.61 -17.24
N SER A 108 -11.89 -0.29 -18.23
CA SER A 108 -12.05 1.09 -18.73
C SER A 108 -12.56 2.05 -17.65
N SER A 109 -13.45 1.58 -16.78
CA SER A 109 -13.97 2.34 -15.64
C SER A 109 -12.88 2.57 -14.59
N GLN A 110 -12.09 1.54 -14.29
CA GLN A 110 -10.94 1.64 -13.39
C GLN A 110 -9.89 2.63 -13.91
N VAL A 111 -9.54 2.58 -15.21
CA VAL A 111 -8.59 3.52 -15.83
C VAL A 111 -9.08 4.97 -15.70
N THR A 112 -10.39 5.20 -15.89
CA THR A 112 -10.99 6.53 -15.73
C THR A 112 -10.92 7.02 -14.28
N ASN A 113 -11.19 6.12 -13.32
CA ASN A 113 -11.11 6.43 -11.90
C ASN A 113 -9.66 6.73 -11.45
N LEU A 114 -8.70 5.88 -11.81
CA LEU A 114 -7.29 6.09 -11.49
C LEU A 114 -6.75 7.36 -12.12
N SER A 115 -7.12 7.65 -13.38
CA SER A 115 -6.76 8.91 -14.04
C SER A 115 -7.27 10.13 -13.27
N SER A 116 -8.50 10.05 -12.75
CA SER A 116 -9.07 11.12 -11.92
C SER A 116 -8.33 11.27 -10.59
N GLN A 117 -7.97 10.15 -9.92
CA GLN A 117 -7.16 10.19 -8.71
C GLN A 117 -5.77 10.80 -8.94
N VAL A 118 -5.13 10.46 -10.06
CA VAL A 118 -3.82 11.02 -10.43
C VAL A 118 -3.92 12.54 -10.61
N GLN A 119 -5.00 13.05 -11.22
CA GLN A 119 -5.23 14.49 -11.35
C GLN A 119 -5.39 15.16 -9.96
N THR A 120 -6.20 14.58 -9.09
CA THR A 120 -6.40 15.09 -7.72
C THR A 120 -5.10 15.12 -6.94
N LEU A 121 -4.35 14.00 -6.92
CA LEU A 121 -3.07 13.92 -6.22
C LEU A 121 -2.03 14.90 -6.77
N THR A 122 -2.03 15.14 -8.08
CA THR A 122 -1.15 16.13 -8.71
C THR A 122 -1.51 17.55 -8.27
N SER A 123 -2.80 17.87 -8.19
CA SER A 123 -3.29 19.15 -7.67
C SER A 123 -2.91 19.33 -6.20
N ASP A 124 -3.16 18.33 -5.36
CA ASP A 124 -2.85 18.38 -3.93
C ASP A 124 -1.36 18.52 -3.67
N LYS A 125 -0.51 17.79 -4.43
CA LYS A 125 0.94 17.95 -4.36
C LYS A 125 1.37 19.37 -4.66
N SER A 126 0.82 19.98 -5.71
CA SER A 126 1.13 21.35 -6.10
C SER A 126 0.75 22.36 -5.00
N LYS A 127 -0.41 22.15 -4.35
CA LYS A 127 -0.85 22.96 -3.22
C LYS A 127 0.07 22.80 -2.01
N LEU A 128 0.44 21.57 -1.67
CA LEU A 128 1.30 21.30 -0.53
C LEU A 128 2.71 21.89 -0.71
N GLU A 129 3.23 21.89 -1.95
CA GLU A 129 4.49 22.56 -2.28
C GLU A 129 4.39 24.08 -2.12
N ALA A 130 3.27 24.69 -2.52
CA ALA A 130 3.02 26.12 -2.29
C ALA A 130 2.91 26.46 -0.80
N ASP A 131 2.17 25.67 -0.02
CA ASP A 131 2.03 25.85 1.43
C ASP A 131 3.38 25.71 2.14
N LYS A 132 4.22 24.75 1.71
CA LYS A 132 5.59 24.59 2.23
C LYS A 132 6.44 25.83 1.96
N ALA A 133 6.37 26.38 0.75
CA ALA A 133 7.11 27.60 0.41
C ALA A 133 6.63 28.79 1.26
N ALA A 134 5.31 28.96 1.40
CA ALA A 134 4.71 30.01 2.22
C ALA A 134 5.10 29.89 3.69
N LEU A 135 5.05 28.69 4.26
CA LEU A 135 5.43 28.46 5.65
C LEU A 135 6.93 28.69 5.88
N THR A 136 7.77 28.28 4.93
CA THR A 136 9.21 28.55 4.96
C THR A 136 9.47 30.05 4.99
N GLN A 137 8.75 30.83 4.16
CA GLN A 137 8.85 32.29 4.18
C GLN A 137 8.40 32.87 5.52
N GLN A 138 7.27 32.41 6.06
CA GLN A 138 6.80 32.86 7.37
C GLN A 138 7.84 32.61 8.47
N VAL A 139 8.47 31.44 8.50
CA VAL A 139 9.54 31.12 9.46
C VAL A 139 10.71 32.09 9.31
N ASN A 140 11.12 32.41 8.09
CA ASN A 140 12.20 33.36 7.84
C ASN A 140 11.83 34.78 8.27
N ASP A 141 10.59 35.21 7.99
CA ASP A 141 10.08 36.51 8.41
C ASP A 141 10.01 36.62 9.94
N TYR A 142 9.57 35.55 10.63
CA TYR A 142 9.58 35.49 12.09
C TYR A 142 10.99 35.56 12.66
N LYS A 143 11.95 34.84 12.09
CA LYS A 143 13.36 34.91 12.50
C LYS A 143 13.95 36.30 12.27
N ALA A 144 13.61 36.95 11.16
CA ALA A 144 14.03 38.31 10.87
C ALA A 144 13.40 39.33 11.83
N LYS A 145 12.12 39.13 12.19
CA LYS A 145 11.37 39.99 13.11
C LYS A 145 11.81 39.83 14.57
N TYR A 146 12.25 38.64 14.96
CA TYR A 146 12.68 38.31 16.33
C TYR A 146 14.06 37.62 16.30
N PRO A 147 15.16 38.35 16.04
CA PRO A 147 16.50 37.78 15.87
C PRO A 147 17.15 37.36 17.19
N LEU A 148 16.34 36.98 18.20
CA LEU A 148 16.83 36.60 19.53
C LEU A 148 17.82 35.46 19.38
N LYS A 149 19.07 35.76 19.68
CA LYS A 149 20.20 34.84 19.58
C LYS A 149 20.76 34.55 20.97
N ASN A 150 21.38 33.39 21.11
CA ASN A 150 22.21 33.10 22.27
C ASN A 150 23.50 33.91 22.20
N PHE A 151 24.15 34.11 23.34
CA PHE A 151 25.47 34.71 23.38
C PHE A 151 26.50 33.74 22.78
N ALA A 152 27.46 34.26 22.01
CA ALA A 152 28.44 33.41 21.35
C ALA A 152 29.44 32.78 22.34
N THR A 153 29.77 33.51 23.41
CA THR A 153 30.76 33.13 24.43
C THR A 153 30.36 33.68 25.79
N GLU A 154 30.89 33.07 26.86
CA GLU A 154 30.77 33.59 28.23
C GLU A 154 31.19 35.07 28.30
N PHE A 155 32.31 35.42 27.67
CA PHE A 155 32.81 36.79 27.65
C PHE A 155 31.82 37.77 26.99
N ALA A 156 31.13 37.35 25.92
CA ALA A 156 30.13 38.17 25.27
C ALA A 156 28.89 38.37 26.17
N LEU A 157 28.45 37.34 26.89
CA LEU A 157 27.39 37.43 27.88
C LEU A 157 27.78 38.38 29.02
N GLN A 158 28.94 38.15 29.63
CA GLN A 158 29.46 38.97 30.73
C GLN A 158 29.60 40.45 30.32
N SER A 159 30.16 40.71 29.15
CA SER A 159 30.35 42.07 28.64
C SER A 159 29.02 42.77 28.37
N TRP A 160 28.05 42.05 27.80
CA TRP A 160 26.71 42.59 27.57
C TRP A 160 25.99 42.87 28.90
N LEU A 161 26.03 41.94 29.84
CA LEU A 161 25.35 42.05 31.13
C LEU A 161 25.87 43.26 31.93
N LEU A 162 27.19 43.40 32.03
CA LEU A 162 27.81 44.56 32.69
C LEU A 162 27.40 45.88 32.04
N ASN A 163 27.24 45.93 30.72
CA ASN A 163 26.74 47.13 30.04
C ASN A 163 25.24 47.34 30.31
N ALA A 164 24.43 46.29 30.27
CA ALA A 164 22.98 46.35 30.46
C ALA A 164 22.62 46.85 31.87
N ILE A 165 23.33 46.38 32.90
CA ILE A 165 23.14 46.80 34.29
C ILE A 165 23.31 48.31 34.47
N THR A 166 24.23 48.95 33.73
CA THR A 166 24.41 50.42 33.80
C THR A 166 23.19 51.22 33.32
N LYS A 167 22.26 50.56 32.60
CA LYS A 167 21.03 51.17 32.09
C LYS A 167 19.85 50.99 33.05
N LEU A 168 20.02 50.22 34.14
CA LEU A 168 18.98 50.01 35.14
C LEU A 168 18.83 51.23 36.04
N ASN A 169 17.60 51.46 36.52
CA ASN A 169 17.36 52.45 37.56
C ASN A 169 17.61 51.78 38.93
N PRO A 170 18.56 52.29 39.74
CA PRO A 170 18.90 51.66 41.03
C PRO A 170 17.79 51.76 42.08
N LEU A 171 16.72 52.52 41.80
CA LEU A 171 15.54 52.62 42.66
C LEU A 171 14.46 51.60 42.31
N ASP A 172 14.61 50.84 41.22
CA ASP A 172 13.66 49.79 40.84
C ASP A 172 13.79 48.61 41.82
N ASP A 173 12.65 47.98 42.14
CA ASP A 173 12.64 46.79 43.00
C ASP A 173 13.38 45.62 42.33
N TYR A 174 13.88 44.69 43.13
CA TYR A 174 14.69 43.57 42.67
C TYR A 174 14.03 42.79 41.52
N PRO A 175 12.72 42.46 41.54
CA PRO A 175 12.08 41.79 40.42
C PRO A 175 11.98 42.64 39.15
N ASP A 176 11.80 43.96 39.29
CA ASP A 176 11.67 44.86 38.15
C ASP A 176 12.98 44.95 37.37
N GLN A 177 14.12 44.95 38.06
CA GLN A 177 15.44 44.94 37.43
C GLN A 177 15.66 43.72 36.54
N TYR A 178 15.20 42.54 36.98
CA TYR A 178 15.29 41.29 36.22
C TYR A 178 14.46 41.34 34.93
N TYR A 179 13.22 41.82 35.02
CA TYR A 179 12.38 42.02 33.84
C TYR A 179 12.97 43.07 32.90
N MET A 180 13.56 44.16 33.42
CA MET A 180 14.20 45.17 32.59
C MET A 180 15.42 44.62 31.85
N LEU A 181 16.24 43.78 32.49
CA LEU A 181 17.36 43.11 31.81
C LEU A 181 16.87 42.21 30.67
N GLN A 182 15.80 41.43 30.87
CA GLN A 182 15.18 40.65 29.79
C GLN A 182 14.73 41.55 28.64
N ARG A 183 14.07 42.67 28.92
CA ARG A 183 13.59 43.63 27.90
C ARG A 183 14.74 44.28 27.13
N LEU A 184 15.84 44.58 27.81
CA LEU A 184 17.05 45.10 27.18
C LEU A 184 17.68 44.04 26.27
N ALA A 185 17.76 42.79 26.73
CA ALA A 185 18.25 41.68 25.91
C ALA A 185 17.40 41.51 24.65
N GLU A 186 16.07 41.50 24.80
CA GLU A 186 15.12 41.41 23.69
C GLU A 186 15.35 42.54 22.66
N THR A 187 15.56 43.77 23.15
CA THR A 187 15.84 44.95 22.31
C THR A 187 17.17 44.83 21.57
N ASP A 188 18.20 44.28 22.23
CA ASP A 188 19.52 44.05 21.66
C ASP A 188 19.61 42.75 20.83
N GLY A 189 18.51 42.00 20.73
CA GLY A 189 18.40 40.78 19.94
C GLY A 189 18.98 39.53 20.61
N TYR A 190 18.98 39.46 21.94
CA TYR A 190 19.47 38.32 22.73
C TYR A 190 18.36 37.62 23.50
N PHE A 191 18.47 36.29 23.64
CA PHE A 191 17.61 35.52 24.53
C PHE A 191 18.16 35.57 25.96
N LEU A 192 17.37 36.18 26.86
CA LEU A 192 17.60 36.22 28.29
C LEU A 192 16.25 36.02 28.97
N SER A 193 16.11 34.95 29.74
CA SER A 193 14.83 34.55 30.32
C SER A 193 14.83 34.77 31.82
N VAL A 194 13.82 35.46 32.34
CA VAL A 194 13.51 35.45 33.77
C VAL A 194 12.69 34.19 34.09
N ALA A 195 13.16 33.41 35.05
CA ALA A 195 12.40 32.35 35.69
C ALA A 195 12.02 32.78 37.10
N ILE A 196 10.82 32.45 37.56
CA ILE A 196 10.39 32.70 38.94
C ILE A 196 10.48 31.38 39.69
N TRP A 197 11.24 31.37 40.78
CA TRP A 197 11.31 30.25 41.70
C TRP A 197 10.45 30.52 42.92
N GLU A 198 9.91 29.44 43.48
CA GLU A 198 9.12 29.45 44.71
C GLU A 198 9.89 28.64 45.76
N ASP A 199 10.08 29.25 46.92
CA ASP A 199 10.50 28.58 48.15
C ASP A 199 9.39 28.71 49.20
N ASP A 200 9.46 27.98 50.32
CA ASP A 200 8.40 27.82 51.35
C ASP A 200 7.80 29.15 51.90
N GLN A 201 8.41 30.31 51.59
CA GLN A 201 7.99 31.63 52.04
C GLN A 201 8.11 32.76 50.98
N PHE A 202 8.79 32.56 49.85
CA PHE A 202 9.15 33.66 48.94
C PHE A 202 9.18 33.25 47.46
N TYR A 203 8.85 34.20 46.57
CA TYR A 203 9.13 34.11 45.15
C TYR A 203 10.35 34.95 44.81
N TYR A 204 11.33 34.38 44.11
CA TYR A 204 12.49 35.11 43.63
C TYR A 204 12.73 34.86 42.14
N PRO A 205 13.02 35.91 41.36
CA PRO A 205 13.41 35.76 39.97
C PRO A 205 14.87 35.34 39.83
N GLU A 206 15.16 34.55 38.81
CA GLU A 206 16.50 34.25 38.33
C GLU A 206 16.60 34.49 36.82
N LEU A 207 17.73 34.99 36.36
CA LEU A 207 17.98 35.23 34.93
C LEU A 207 18.81 34.10 34.34
N TYR A 208 18.36 33.61 33.19
CA TYR A 208 19.01 32.55 32.45
C TYR A 208 19.39 33.01 31.05
N ALA A 209 20.66 32.81 30.68
CA ALA A 209 21.18 33.03 29.34
C ALA A 209 21.94 31.82 28.84
N VAL A 210 21.89 31.57 27.53
CA VAL A 210 22.76 30.60 26.89
C VAL A 210 23.96 31.33 26.30
N ALA A 211 25.16 30.86 26.62
CA ALA A 211 26.40 31.29 25.97
C ALA A 211 27.17 30.08 25.45
N GLY A 212 27.36 29.98 24.13
CA GLY A 212 27.89 28.79 23.49
C GLY A 212 26.98 27.58 23.72
N ASN A 213 27.48 26.57 24.44
CA ASN A 213 26.74 25.38 24.85
C ASN A 213 26.44 25.33 26.36
N VAL A 214 26.57 26.45 27.08
CA VAL A 214 26.37 26.51 28.54
C VAL A 214 25.21 27.43 28.86
N VAL A 215 24.36 27.01 29.79
CA VAL A 215 23.35 27.84 30.42
C VAL A 215 23.96 28.49 31.65
N TYR A 216 23.87 29.82 31.75
CA TYR A 216 24.35 30.60 32.89
C TYR A 216 23.18 31.18 33.66
N VAL A 217 23.28 31.15 34.99
CA VAL A 217 22.49 32.01 35.88
C VAL A 217 23.19 33.37 35.91
N CYS A 218 22.42 34.45 35.74
CA CYS A 218 22.91 35.83 35.73
C CYS A 218 22.28 36.61 36.88
N TYR A 219 23.05 37.54 37.45
CA TYR A 219 22.61 38.42 38.54
C TYR A 219 22.75 39.88 38.14
N GLU A 220 21.99 40.74 38.81
CA GLU A 220 21.96 42.20 38.61
C GLU A 220 23.24 42.91 39.08
N ASP A 221 24.10 42.23 39.83
CA ASP A 221 25.46 42.68 40.16
C ASP A 221 26.48 42.39 39.04
N GLY A 222 26.04 41.71 37.98
CA GLY A 222 26.84 41.35 36.82
C GLY A 222 27.55 40.02 36.96
N SER A 223 27.39 39.29 38.07
CA SER A 223 27.95 37.95 38.20
C SER A 223 27.17 36.95 37.34
N ILE A 224 27.90 36.00 36.74
CA ILE A 224 27.33 34.87 36.00
C ILE A 224 27.94 33.57 36.51
N TYR A 225 27.11 32.53 36.61
CA TYR A 225 27.54 31.21 37.05
C TYR A 225 27.03 30.13 36.10
N PRO A 226 27.89 29.20 35.67
CA PRO A 226 27.45 28.10 34.82
C PRO A 226 26.48 27.20 35.60
N SER A 227 25.31 26.93 35.01
CA SER A 227 24.27 26.07 35.58
C SER A 227 24.37 24.66 35.02
N PHE A 228 24.22 24.49 33.70
CA PHE A 228 24.33 23.19 33.03
C PHE A 228 24.73 23.34 31.55
N TYR A 229 25.18 22.22 30.96
CA TYR A 229 25.61 22.14 29.57
C TYR A 229 24.49 21.62 28.68
N LEU A 230 24.30 22.25 27.53
CA LEU A 230 23.43 21.78 26.46
C LEU A 230 24.13 20.65 25.67
N PRO A 231 23.37 19.66 25.19
CA PRO A 231 23.89 18.52 24.43
C PRO A 231 24.46 18.90 23.05
#